data_AF-A0A5C9BJP9-F1
#
_entry.id   AF-A0A5C9BJP9-F1
#
_cell.length_a   1.000
_cell.length_b   1.000
_cell.length_c   1.000
_cell.angle_alpha   90.00
_cell.angle_beta   90.00
_cell.angle_gamma   90.00
#
_symmetry.space_group_name_H-M   'P 1'
#
loop_
_entity.id
_entity.type
_entity.pdbx_description
1 polymer ?
#
loop_
_entity_poly.entity_id
_entity_poly.type
_entity_poly.pdbx_seq_one_letter_code
_entity_poly.pdbx_strand_id
1 'polypeptide(L)'
;MATLERLSFDNTFARLPDVFHTRLAPTPLPEPYLVSFNPDAATLIGLSTEESKRLDFPEYFSGNRLLPGSEPLAMLYAGHQFGYYVPQLGDGRAILLGEIRNGGECWDMQLKGAGQTPYSREGDGRAVLRSSIREYLCSEAMHGLGIPTTRALCIVGSDAPVYREKVETAAVLTRLAPSHVRFGSFEVFYYRRQDAHIATLADYVIARHFPHLEGQADRHARFFGEVAARTARLMAHWQAVGFAHGVMNTDNMSILGLTFDYGPFGFMERYDPAFICNHSDTGGRYAFYQQPQIGQWNLAALAQALTPLVAADKLNEILDGYGQAYWAQLTALMRQKLGLLQSQEGDIELAGALLDMMRAARPVHGPRHL
;
A
#
# COMPACT_ATOMS: atom_id res chain seq x y z
N MET A 1 27.43 -5.86 0.49
CA MET A 1 26.34 -5.06 -0.14
C MET A 1 26.72 -4.80 -1.59
N ALA A 2 25.74 -4.79 -2.50
CA ALA A 2 25.92 -4.59 -3.93
C ALA A 2 26.05 -3.10 -4.30
N THR A 3 26.70 -2.82 -5.43
CA THR A 3 26.63 -1.51 -6.12
C THR A 3 25.37 -1.44 -6.98
N LEU A 4 25.02 -0.26 -7.50
CA LEU A 4 23.84 -0.09 -8.36
C LEU A 4 23.83 -1.05 -9.57
N GLU A 5 24.98 -1.26 -10.20
CA GLU A 5 25.15 -2.13 -11.38
C GLU A 5 25.12 -3.63 -11.05
N ARG A 6 25.21 -3.98 -9.77
CA ARG A 6 25.27 -5.37 -9.29
C ARG A 6 24.01 -5.80 -8.54
N LEU A 7 22.96 -4.97 -8.54
CA LEU A 7 21.65 -5.37 -8.02
C LEU A 7 21.12 -6.56 -8.84
N SER A 8 20.63 -7.58 -8.13
CA SER A 8 20.16 -8.82 -8.75
C SER A 8 18.69 -8.70 -9.10
N PHE A 9 18.38 -8.27 -10.32
CA PHE A 9 17.00 -8.23 -10.82
C PHE A 9 16.48 -9.62 -11.20
N ASP A 10 15.24 -9.90 -10.83
CA ASP A 10 14.44 -11.04 -11.29
C ASP A 10 13.00 -10.58 -11.54
N ASN A 11 12.74 -10.04 -12.74
CA ASN A 11 11.49 -9.38 -13.12
C ASN A 11 10.35 -10.39 -13.42
N THR A 12 9.99 -11.21 -12.44
CA THR A 12 8.86 -12.14 -12.44
C THR A 12 7.53 -11.51 -12.89
N PHE A 13 7.16 -10.29 -12.47
CA PHE A 13 5.90 -9.65 -12.88
C PHE A 13 5.93 -9.26 -14.36
N ALA A 14 7.09 -8.84 -14.88
CA ALA A 14 7.27 -8.51 -16.29
C ALA A 14 7.12 -9.76 -17.19
N ARG A 15 7.29 -10.97 -16.64
CA ARG A 15 7.09 -12.23 -17.37
C ARG A 15 5.64 -12.72 -17.35
N LEU A 16 4.73 -12.07 -16.62
CA LEU A 16 3.31 -12.30 -16.79
C LEU A 16 2.86 -11.82 -18.19
N PRO A 17 1.74 -12.33 -18.72
CA PRO A 17 1.19 -11.86 -19.99
C PRO A 17 1.01 -10.33 -20.04
N ASP A 18 1.19 -9.71 -21.22
CA ASP A 18 1.10 -8.26 -21.38
C ASP A 18 -0.25 -7.65 -20.98
N VAL A 19 -1.31 -8.44 -20.79
CA VAL A 19 -2.58 -7.93 -20.27
C VAL A 19 -2.49 -7.37 -18.84
N PHE A 20 -1.46 -7.74 -18.08
CA PHE A 20 -1.26 -7.30 -16.69
C PHE A 20 -0.54 -5.96 -16.58
N HIS A 21 0.12 -5.50 -17.64
CA HIS A 21 0.97 -4.30 -17.59
C HIS A 21 1.29 -3.72 -18.95
N THR A 22 1.74 -2.47 -18.96
CA THR A 22 2.39 -1.90 -20.15
C THR A 22 3.87 -1.68 -19.86
N ARG A 23 4.75 -2.16 -20.73
CA ARG A 23 6.19 -1.88 -20.67
C ARG A 23 6.46 -0.46 -21.15
N LEU A 24 7.15 0.34 -20.33
CA LEU A 24 7.52 1.71 -20.66
C LEU A 24 8.65 2.19 -19.76
N ALA A 25 9.53 3.04 -20.29
CA ALA A 25 10.56 3.71 -19.51
C ALA A 25 9.97 4.92 -18.74
N PRO A 26 10.56 5.29 -17.59
CA PRO A 26 10.29 6.56 -16.95
C PRO A 26 10.52 7.77 -17.85
N THR A 27 9.80 8.85 -17.59
CA THR A 27 10.06 10.16 -18.20
C THR A 27 11.06 10.93 -17.33
N PRO A 28 12.25 11.28 -17.85
CA PRO A 28 13.29 11.96 -17.10
C PRO A 28 12.84 13.28 -16.44
N LEU A 29 13.59 13.70 -15.42
CA LEU A 29 13.49 15.03 -14.80
C LEU A 29 14.77 15.83 -15.05
N PRO A 30 14.70 17.16 -15.24
CA PRO A 30 15.89 17.99 -15.37
C PRO A 30 16.61 18.10 -14.00
N GLU A 31 17.94 18.07 -14.03
CA GLU A 31 18.81 18.36 -12.87
C GLU A 31 18.36 17.67 -11.56
N PRO A 32 18.16 16.33 -11.55
CA PRO A 32 17.66 15.64 -10.37
C PRO A 32 18.68 15.67 -9.23
N TYR A 33 18.21 15.87 -8.00
CA TYR A 33 19.04 15.87 -6.78
C TYR A 33 18.46 14.98 -5.69
N LEU A 34 19.33 14.37 -4.89
CA LEU A 34 18.91 13.55 -3.76
C LEU A 34 18.39 14.44 -2.63
N VAL A 35 17.15 14.21 -2.20
CA VAL A 35 16.55 14.90 -1.04
C VAL A 35 16.79 14.08 0.23
N SER A 36 16.58 12.76 0.17
CA SER A 36 16.79 11.86 1.30
C SER A 36 17.03 10.42 0.83
N PHE A 37 17.81 9.66 1.59
CA PHE A 37 18.10 8.25 1.37
C PHE A 37 17.97 7.49 2.69
N ASN A 38 17.42 6.28 2.62
CA ASN A 38 17.14 5.41 3.75
C ASN A 38 18.10 4.20 3.77
N PRO A 39 19.11 4.20 4.66
CA PRO A 39 20.04 3.08 4.81
C PRO A 39 19.38 1.75 5.17
N ASP A 40 18.32 1.78 5.99
CA ASP A 40 17.64 0.58 6.45
C ASP A 40 16.85 -0.06 5.30
N ALA A 41 16.16 0.75 4.50
CA ALA A 41 15.47 0.26 3.30
C ALA A 41 16.46 -0.24 2.22
N ALA A 42 17.65 0.36 2.11
CA ALA A 42 18.69 -0.11 1.19
C ALA A 42 19.17 -1.53 1.53
N THR A 43 19.19 -1.88 2.82
CA THR A 43 19.56 -3.23 3.29
C THR A 43 18.60 -4.30 2.76
N LEU A 44 17.31 -3.98 2.57
CA LEU A 44 16.29 -4.91 2.04
C LEU A 44 16.64 -5.42 0.64
N ILE A 45 17.22 -4.54 -0.19
CA ILE A 45 17.64 -4.84 -1.56
C ILE A 45 19.16 -5.10 -1.66
N GLY A 46 19.85 -5.17 -0.52
CA GLY A 46 21.28 -5.40 -0.44
C GLY A 46 22.15 -4.27 -1.00
N LEU A 47 21.59 -3.07 -1.21
CA LEU A 47 22.29 -1.91 -1.78
C LEU A 47 23.26 -1.29 -0.76
N SER A 48 24.49 -1.03 -1.17
CA SER A 48 25.47 -0.34 -0.33
C SER A 48 25.06 1.11 -0.09
N THR A 49 25.12 1.54 1.16
CA THR A 49 24.79 2.93 1.55
C THR A 49 25.74 3.96 0.91
N GLU A 50 26.96 3.56 0.57
CA GLU A 50 27.94 4.41 -0.11
C GLU A 50 27.48 4.82 -1.52
N GLU A 51 26.61 4.05 -2.17
CA GLU A 51 26.09 4.39 -3.51
C GLU A 51 25.30 5.71 -3.50
N SER A 52 24.65 6.05 -2.37
CA SER A 52 23.91 7.31 -2.23
C SER A 52 24.79 8.57 -2.35
N LYS A 53 26.12 8.42 -2.22
CA LYS A 53 27.09 9.54 -2.35
C LYS A 53 27.52 9.78 -3.80
N ARG A 54 27.17 8.90 -4.74
CA ARG A 54 27.52 9.04 -6.15
C ARG A 54 26.76 10.22 -6.77
N LEU A 55 27.44 10.99 -7.60
CA LEU A 55 26.83 12.12 -8.31
C LEU A 55 25.72 11.69 -9.27
N ASP A 56 25.82 10.50 -9.85
CA ASP A 56 24.83 9.94 -10.77
C ASP A 56 23.70 9.16 -10.06
N PHE A 57 23.74 9.01 -8.73
CA PHE A 57 22.69 8.31 -7.97
C PHE A 57 21.28 8.87 -8.23
N PRO A 58 21.05 10.21 -8.19
CA PRO A 58 19.73 10.77 -8.48
C PRO A 58 19.22 10.43 -9.88
N GLU A 59 20.10 10.23 -10.86
CA GLU A 59 19.69 9.90 -12.23
C GLU A 59 19.01 8.51 -12.31
N TYR A 60 19.45 7.53 -11.52
CA TYR A 60 18.80 6.21 -11.48
C TYR A 60 17.42 6.26 -10.83
N PHE A 61 17.30 6.97 -9.71
CA PHE A 61 16.08 6.99 -8.90
C PHE A 61 15.10 8.11 -9.27
N SER A 62 15.43 8.96 -10.25
CA SER A 62 14.48 9.81 -10.99
C SER A 62 14.00 9.18 -12.29
N GLY A 63 14.60 8.06 -12.71
CA GLY A 63 14.30 7.41 -13.98
C GLY A 63 15.01 8.02 -15.20
N ASN A 64 15.99 8.90 -15.00
CA ASN A 64 16.84 9.44 -16.07
C ASN A 64 17.80 8.38 -16.64
N ARG A 65 18.23 7.44 -15.80
CA ARG A 65 18.98 6.25 -16.18
C ARG A 65 18.30 5.02 -15.62
N LEU A 66 18.32 3.95 -16.40
CA LEU A 66 17.81 2.65 -15.93
C LEU A 66 18.92 1.89 -15.21
N LEU A 67 18.55 1.23 -14.11
CA LEU A 67 19.43 0.28 -13.44
C LEU A 67 19.66 -0.92 -14.37
N PRO A 68 20.91 -1.43 -14.50
CA PRO A 68 21.14 -2.64 -15.29
C PRO A 68 20.28 -3.81 -14.81
N GLY A 69 19.57 -4.46 -15.74
CA GLY A 69 18.66 -5.58 -15.45
C GLY A 69 17.21 -5.17 -15.15
N SER A 70 16.90 -3.88 -15.04
CA SER A 70 15.52 -3.39 -14.90
C SER A 70 14.70 -3.61 -16.17
N GLU A 71 13.41 -3.93 -15.99
CA GLU A 71 12.41 -4.08 -17.05
C GLU A 71 11.19 -3.22 -16.69
N PRO A 72 11.24 -1.91 -16.96
CA PRO A 72 10.27 -0.99 -16.42
C PRO A 72 8.88 -1.18 -17.04
N LEU A 73 7.86 -1.16 -16.17
CA LEU A 73 6.46 -1.35 -16.55
C LEU A 73 5.51 -0.56 -15.64
N ALA A 74 4.29 -0.33 -16.13
CA ALA A 74 3.16 0.15 -15.34
C ALA A 74 2.11 -0.94 -15.23
N MET A 75 1.67 -1.26 -14.02
CA MET A 75 0.69 -2.33 -13.78
C MET A 75 -0.73 -1.85 -14.12
N LEU A 76 -1.54 -2.73 -14.71
CA LEU A 76 -2.97 -2.52 -14.90
C LEU A 76 -3.75 -2.95 -13.65
N TYR A 77 -4.71 -2.15 -13.24
CA TYR A 77 -5.72 -2.51 -12.25
C TYR A 77 -6.98 -1.65 -12.42
N ALA A 78 -8.04 -2.00 -11.71
CA ALA A 78 -9.28 -1.24 -11.56
C ALA A 78 -9.51 -1.00 -10.05
N GLY A 79 -10.68 -0.53 -9.65
CA GLY A 79 -11.04 -0.51 -8.24
C GLY A 79 -12.33 0.23 -7.94
N HIS A 80 -12.88 0.00 -6.76
CA HIS A 80 -14.00 0.76 -6.24
C HIS A 80 -13.48 2.01 -5.52
N GLN A 81 -13.67 3.18 -6.16
CA GLN A 81 -13.32 4.47 -5.58
C GLN A 81 -14.53 5.04 -4.86
N PHE A 82 -14.41 5.24 -3.53
CA PHE A 82 -15.54 5.67 -2.68
C PHE A 82 -16.79 4.79 -2.80
N GLY A 83 -16.62 3.50 -3.12
CA GLY A 83 -17.71 2.54 -3.30
C GLY A 83 -18.25 2.42 -4.73
N TYR A 84 -17.81 3.27 -5.65
CA TYR A 84 -18.19 3.19 -7.07
C TYR A 84 -17.09 2.50 -7.88
N TYR A 85 -17.48 1.52 -8.69
CA TYR A 85 -16.53 0.81 -9.53
C TYR A 85 -15.97 1.71 -10.65
N VAL A 86 -14.65 1.80 -10.73
CA VAL A 86 -13.92 2.48 -11.80
C VAL A 86 -13.26 1.40 -12.67
N PRO A 87 -13.70 1.20 -13.93
CA PRO A 87 -13.35 0.03 -14.75
C PRO A 87 -11.90 -0.02 -15.22
N GLN A 88 -11.18 1.11 -15.12
CA GLN A 88 -9.77 1.17 -15.44
C GLN A 88 -9.08 2.25 -14.63
N LEU A 89 -8.08 1.81 -13.88
CA LEU A 89 -7.06 2.63 -13.23
C LEU A 89 -5.72 2.15 -13.80
N GLY A 90 -4.82 1.66 -12.95
CA GLY A 90 -3.45 1.32 -13.30
C GLY A 90 -2.45 2.33 -12.73
N ASP A 91 -1.17 2.00 -12.83
CA ASP A 91 -0.09 2.85 -12.35
C ASP A 91 0.00 4.13 -13.19
N GLY A 92 -0.84 5.12 -12.87
CA GLY A 92 -0.97 6.36 -13.66
C GLY A 92 0.14 7.39 -13.43
N ARG A 93 0.99 7.19 -12.44
CA ARG A 93 2.18 8.02 -12.17
C ARG A 93 3.30 7.21 -11.53
N ALA A 94 3.23 5.90 -11.64
CA ALA A 94 4.18 5.00 -11.03
C ALA A 94 4.71 4.03 -12.09
N ILE A 95 5.96 3.61 -11.94
CA ILE A 95 6.59 2.64 -12.82
C ILE A 95 7.35 1.66 -11.93
N LEU A 96 7.01 0.38 -12.02
CA LEU A 96 7.81 -0.69 -11.45
C LEU A 96 9.07 -0.79 -12.31
N LEU A 97 10.25 -0.48 -11.76
CA LEU A 97 11.51 -0.65 -12.47
C LEU A 97 11.86 -2.14 -12.63
N GLY A 98 11.53 -2.93 -11.61
CA GLY A 98 11.82 -4.34 -11.58
C GLY A 98 11.78 -4.85 -10.15
N GLU A 99 12.27 -6.07 -9.98
CA GLU A 99 12.13 -6.82 -8.74
C GLU A 99 13.51 -7.32 -8.33
N ILE A 100 13.97 -6.95 -7.15
CA ILE A 100 15.34 -7.21 -6.70
C ILE A 100 15.34 -8.38 -5.72
N ARG A 101 16.22 -9.35 -5.94
CA ARG A 101 16.46 -10.45 -5.01
C ARG A 101 17.58 -10.12 -4.03
N ASN A 102 17.33 -10.41 -2.76
CA ASN A 102 18.32 -10.32 -1.70
C ASN A 102 18.03 -11.36 -0.62
N GLY A 103 18.97 -12.27 -0.35
CA GLY A 103 18.85 -13.22 0.75
C GLY A 103 17.63 -14.16 0.70
N GLY A 104 17.11 -14.47 -0.49
CA GLY A 104 15.90 -15.29 -0.68
C GLY A 104 14.60 -14.48 -0.70
N GLU A 105 14.63 -13.23 -0.28
CA GLU A 105 13.52 -12.30 -0.42
C GLU A 105 13.53 -11.61 -1.79
N CYS A 106 12.36 -11.12 -2.21
CA CYS A 106 12.20 -10.37 -3.45
C CYS A 106 11.40 -9.09 -3.17
N TRP A 107 11.93 -7.97 -3.65
CA TRP A 107 11.40 -6.64 -3.40
C TRP A 107 11.16 -5.92 -4.73
N ASP A 108 9.91 -5.54 -4.97
CA ASP A 108 9.53 -4.65 -6.05
C ASP A 108 10.13 -3.26 -5.80
N MET A 109 10.78 -2.69 -6.81
CA MET A 109 11.26 -1.31 -6.81
C MET A 109 10.38 -0.45 -7.73
N GLN A 110 9.52 0.39 -7.15
CA GLN A 110 8.61 1.25 -7.89
C GLN A 110 8.99 2.73 -7.74
N LEU A 111 9.12 3.44 -8.85
CA LEU A 111 9.27 4.90 -8.86
C LEU A 111 7.90 5.56 -8.95
N LYS A 112 7.52 6.36 -7.95
CA LYS A 112 6.29 7.14 -7.93
C LYS A 112 6.60 8.60 -8.26
N GLY A 113 5.95 9.14 -9.29
CA GLY A 113 6.29 10.42 -9.94
C GLY A 113 7.12 10.28 -11.22
N ALA A 114 7.26 9.04 -11.72
CA ALA A 114 8.18 8.66 -12.79
C ALA A 114 7.74 9.07 -14.20
N GLY A 115 6.65 9.81 -14.35
CA GLY A 115 6.12 10.26 -15.65
C GLY A 115 4.77 9.66 -15.99
N GLN A 116 4.25 10.06 -17.15
CA GLN A 116 2.97 9.59 -17.65
C GLN A 116 3.05 8.15 -18.14
N THR A 117 1.93 7.46 -18.02
CA THR A 117 1.71 6.09 -18.48
C THR A 117 0.37 6.04 -19.21
N PRO A 118 0.04 4.95 -19.91
CA PRO A 118 -1.30 4.76 -20.47
C PRO A 118 -2.44 4.82 -19.44
N TYR A 119 -2.11 4.77 -18.15
CA TYR A 119 -3.04 4.77 -17.03
C TYR A 119 -3.15 6.14 -16.33
N SER A 120 -2.44 7.17 -16.81
CA SER A 120 -2.42 8.50 -16.18
C SER A 120 -3.77 9.21 -16.18
N ARG A 121 -4.71 8.81 -17.05
CA ARG A 121 -5.97 9.54 -17.30
C ARG A 121 -5.64 11.01 -17.61
N GLU A 122 -6.19 11.94 -16.86
CA GLU A 122 -5.93 13.40 -17.01
C GLU A 122 -4.72 13.89 -16.19
N GLY A 123 -4.04 12.99 -15.45
CA GLY A 123 -2.88 13.33 -14.63
C GLY A 123 -1.60 13.56 -15.44
N ASP A 124 -0.71 14.39 -14.92
CA ASP A 124 0.60 14.70 -15.51
C ASP A 124 1.68 13.63 -15.25
N GLY A 125 1.34 12.55 -14.54
CA GLY A 125 2.28 11.48 -14.20
C GLY A 125 3.35 11.87 -13.17
N ARG A 126 3.26 13.06 -12.55
CA ARG A 126 4.26 13.57 -11.60
C ARG A 126 3.77 13.51 -10.15
N ALA A 127 4.73 13.41 -9.25
CA ALA A 127 4.54 13.63 -7.82
C ALA A 127 5.23 14.94 -7.44
N VAL A 128 4.71 15.58 -6.39
CA VAL A 128 5.26 16.83 -5.84
C VAL A 128 6.05 16.54 -4.57
N LEU A 129 7.04 17.37 -4.28
CA LEU A 129 7.96 17.16 -3.16
C LEU A 129 7.24 16.95 -1.81
N ARG A 130 6.20 17.74 -1.50
CA ARG A 130 5.42 17.57 -0.24
C ARG A 130 4.82 16.17 -0.10
N SER A 131 4.32 15.61 -1.21
CA SER A 131 3.62 14.33 -1.20
C SER A 131 4.62 13.19 -1.03
N SER A 132 5.76 13.27 -1.72
CA SER A 132 6.85 12.30 -1.61
C SER A 132 7.46 12.29 -0.21
N ILE A 133 7.66 13.46 0.42
CA ILE A 133 8.15 13.55 1.81
C ILE A 133 7.16 12.93 2.79
N ARG A 134 5.87 13.23 2.67
CA ARG A 134 4.84 12.66 3.56
C ARG A 134 4.78 11.14 3.47
N GLU A 135 4.80 10.59 2.26
CA GLU A 135 4.79 9.14 2.04
C GLU A 135 6.07 8.48 2.52
N TYR A 136 7.24 9.07 2.26
CA TYR A 136 8.53 8.59 2.76
C TYR A 136 8.53 8.48 4.30
N LEU A 137 8.17 9.56 4.98
CA LEU A 137 8.15 9.61 6.44
C LEU A 137 7.13 8.63 7.03
N CYS A 138 5.92 8.58 6.47
CA CYS A 138 4.86 7.74 7.02
C CYS A 138 5.08 6.25 6.76
N SER A 139 5.66 5.88 5.60
CA SER A 139 6.07 4.51 5.31
C SER A 139 7.02 3.99 6.39
N GLU A 140 8.04 4.80 6.73
CA GLU A 140 9.05 4.39 7.71
C GLU A 140 8.57 4.52 9.16
N ALA A 141 7.69 5.49 9.47
CA ALA A 141 7.04 5.56 10.77
C ALA A 141 6.16 4.33 11.04
N MET A 142 5.38 3.89 10.05
CA MET A 142 4.57 2.68 10.18
C MET A 142 5.44 1.43 10.37
N HIS A 143 6.56 1.34 9.65
CA HIS A 143 7.53 0.26 9.84
C HIS A 143 8.13 0.28 11.26
N GLY A 144 8.55 1.45 11.74
CA GLY A 144 9.09 1.62 13.09
C GLY A 144 8.08 1.31 14.21
N LEU A 145 6.78 1.49 13.94
CA LEU A 145 5.68 1.07 14.83
C LEU A 145 5.36 -0.43 14.74
N GLY A 146 6.09 -1.19 13.92
CA GLY A 146 5.83 -2.62 13.68
C GLY A 146 4.56 -2.89 12.86
N ILE A 147 4.05 -1.91 12.14
CA ILE A 147 2.84 -2.05 11.32
C ILE A 147 3.26 -2.40 9.88
N PRO A 148 2.69 -3.46 9.26
CA PRO A 148 3.00 -3.82 7.89
C PRO A 148 2.74 -2.66 6.91
N THR A 149 3.72 -2.40 6.05
CA THR A 149 3.74 -1.21 5.19
C THR A 149 4.67 -1.39 4.00
N THR A 150 4.43 -0.64 2.92
CA THR A 150 5.49 -0.35 1.95
C THR A 150 6.63 0.41 2.59
N ARG A 151 7.84 0.26 2.03
CA ARG A 151 9.06 0.92 2.49
C ARG A 151 9.50 2.00 1.50
N ALA A 152 10.25 2.97 1.98
CA ALA A 152 10.71 4.10 1.20
C ALA A 152 12.24 4.14 1.17
N LEU A 153 12.84 3.96 -0.02
CA LEU A 153 14.29 3.93 -0.20
C LEU A 153 14.88 5.33 -0.28
N CYS A 154 14.33 6.20 -1.12
CA CYS A 154 14.84 7.54 -1.31
C CYS A 154 13.81 8.48 -1.94
N ILE A 155 14.08 9.77 -1.82
CA ILE A 155 13.38 10.84 -2.53
C ILE A 155 14.39 11.56 -3.41
N VAL A 156 14.09 11.67 -4.70
CA VAL A 156 14.81 12.51 -5.65
C VAL A 156 13.93 13.71 -6.02
N GLY A 157 14.46 14.91 -5.92
CA GLY A 157 13.80 16.17 -6.28
C GLY A 157 14.27 16.68 -7.65
N SER A 158 13.50 17.59 -8.23
CA SER A 158 13.86 18.40 -9.39
C SER A 158 13.08 19.70 -9.33
N ASP A 159 13.70 20.82 -9.70
CA ASP A 159 13.06 22.14 -9.69
C ASP A 159 12.09 22.35 -10.88
N ALA A 160 11.85 21.29 -11.67
CA ALA A 160 10.79 21.29 -12.67
C ALA A 160 9.42 21.62 -12.05
N PRO A 161 8.67 22.57 -12.61
CA PRO A 161 7.38 22.97 -12.06
C PRO A 161 6.32 21.89 -12.30
N VAL A 162 5.52 21.64 -11.26
CA VAL A 162 4.36 20.75 -11.29
C VAL A 162 3.15 21.55 -10.80
N TYR A 163 2.09 21.56 -11.60
CA TYR A 163 0.91 22.39 -11.34
C TYR A 163 -0.14 21.61 -10.54
N ARG A 164 -0.46 22.09 -9.34
CA ARG A 164 -1.56 21.61 -8.48
C ARG A 164 -2.45 22.80 -8.13
N GLU A 165 -2.92 22.89 -6.89
CA GLU A 165 -3.58 24.11 -6.38
C GLU A 165 -2.62 25.31 -6.37
N LYS A 166 -1.32 25.02 -6.24
CA LYS A 166 -0.20 25.96 -6.40
C LYS A 166 0.85 25.32 -7.31
N VAL A 167 1.78 26.13 -7.81
CA VAL A 167 2.98 25.60 -8.48
C VAL A 167 3.89 25.01 -7.40
N GLU A 168 4.28 23.75 -7.59
CA GLU A 168 5.18 23.00 -6.71
C GLU A 168 6.35 22.43 -7.54
N THR A 169 7.32 21.79 -6.87
CA THR A 169 8.46 21.13 -7.53
C THR A 169 8.24 19.63 -7.66
N ALA A 170 8.76 19.06 -8.75
CA ALA A 170 8.70 17.64 -9.03
C ALA A 170 9.54 16.83 -8.02
N ALA A 171 9.06 15.63 -7.71
CA ALA A 171 9.82 14.65 -6.96
C ALA A 171 9.47 13.23 -7.41
N VAL A 172 10.41 12.32 -7.23
CA VAL A 172 10.24 10.88 -7.39
C VAL A 172 10.51 10.20 -6.04
N LEU A 173 9.57 9.40 -5.58
CA LEU A 173 9.75 8.51 -4.44
C LEU A 173 10.07 7.11 -4.95
N THR A 174 11.15 6.51 -4.44
CA THR A 174 11.42 5.09 -4.66
C THR A 174 10.78 4.25 -3.56
N ARG A 175 9.71 3.56 -3.90
CA ARG A 175 8.96 2.66 -3.00
C ARG A 175 9.45 1.23 -3.17
N LEU A 176 9.61 0.54 -2.04
CA LEU A 176 9.94 -0.88 -1.98
C LEU A 176 8.78 -1.64 -1.32
N ALA A 177 8.40 -2.78 -1.90
CA ALA A 177 7.43 -3.69 -1.29
C ALA A 177 7.67 -5.12 -1.76
N PRO A 178 7.28 -6.15 -1.00
CA PRO A 178 7.31 -7.52 -1.51
C PRO A 178 6.42 -7.71 -2.75
N SER A 179 5.32 -6.95 -2.85
CA SER A 179 4.43 -6.91 -4.01
C SER A 179 3.65 -5.59 -4.08
N HIS A 180 3.40 -5.11 -5.31
CA HIS A 180 2.46 -4.02 -5.61
C HIS A 180 1.09 -4.51 -6.11
N VAL A 181 0.81 -5.82 -6.06
CA VAL A 181 -0.50 -6.38 -6.39
C VAL A 181 -1.54 -5.97 -5.34
N ARG A 182 -2.75 -5.63 -5.82
CA ARG A 182 -3.81 -5.00 -5.04
C ARG A 182 -5.12 -5.76 -5.22
N PHE A 183 -6.15 -5.46 -4.44
CA PHE A 183 -7.47 -6.07 -4.66
C PHE A 183 -8.00 -5.66 -6.05
N GLY A 184 -7.81 -4.39 -6.42
CA GLY A 184 -8.11 -3.86 -7.74
C GLY A 184 -7.43 -4.56 -8.93
N SER A 185 -6.29 -5.24 -8.69
CA SER A 185 -5.60 -6.02 -9.72
C SER A 185 -6.37 -7.28 -10.10
N PHE A 186 -7.20 -7.83 -9.21
CA PHE A 186 -8.11 -8.94 -9.50
C PHE A 186 -9.42 -8.43 -10.10
N GLU A 187 -9.96 -7.34 -9.54
CA GLU A 187 -11.24 -6.78 -9.96
C GLU A 187 -11.25 -6.40 -11.45
N VAL A 188 -10.16 -5.88 -12.00
CA VAL A 188 -10.09 -5.51 -13.43
C VAL A 188 -10.39 -6.69 -14.34
N PHE A 189 -9.90 -7.88 -14.02
CA PHE A 189 -10.12 -9.08 -14.83
C PHE A 189 -11.49 -9.70 -14.57
N TYR A 190 -11.98 -9.65 -13.34
CA TYR A 190 -13.34 -10.11 -13.00
C TYR A 190 -14.41 -9.34 -13.79
N TYR A 191 -14.40 -8.02 -13.73
CA TYR A 191 -15.42 -7.22 -14.42
C TYR A 191 -15.26 -7.23 -15.95
N ARG A 192 -14.08 -7.60 -16.46
CA ARG A 192 -13.83 -7.87 -17.89
C ARG A 192 -14.19 -9.31 -18.32
N ARG A 193 -14.63 -10.16 -17.39
CA ARG A 193 -14.93 -11.60 -17.62
C ARG A 193 -13.72 -12.37 -18.14
N GLN A 194 -12.55 -12.09 -17.57
CA GLN A 194 -11.27 -12.68 -17.94
C GLN A 194 -10.76 -13.64 -16.87
N ASP A 195 -11.57 -14.65 -16.55
CA ASP A 195 -11.38 -15.56 -15.40
C ASP A 195 -10.02 -16.27 -15.40
N ALA A 196 -9.50 -16.63 -16.59
CA ALA A 196 -8.18 -17.23 -16.73
C ALA A 196 -7.05 -16.34 -16.18
N HIS A 197 -7.17 -15.02 -16.34
CA HIS A 197 -6.19 -14.07 -15.81
C HIS A 197 -6.29 -13.89 -14.29
N ILE A 198 -7.48 -14.11 -13.71
CA ILE A 198 -7.67 -14.15 -12.26
C ILE A 198 -6.91 -15.36 -11.68
N ALA A 199 -7.03 -16.53 -12.30
CA ALA A 199 -6.28 -17.74 -11.92
C ALA A 199 -4.77 -17.51 -12.03
N THR A 200 -4.30 -16.95 -13.15
CA THR A 200 -2.88 -16.63 -13.36
C THR A 200 -2.33 -15.69 -12.30
N LEU A 201 -3.06 -14.61 -11.96
CA LEU A 201 -2.60 -13.66 -10.94
C LEU A 201 -2.65 -14.29 -9.53
N ALA A 202 -3.68 -15.07 -9.21
CA ALA A 202 -3.78 -15.76 -7.93
C ALA A 202 -2.62 -16.75 -7.75
N ASP A 203 -2.35 -17.59 -8.76
CA ASP A 203 -1.25 -18.55 -8.74
C ASP A 203 0.12 -17.86 -8.67
N TYR A 204 0.31 -16.73 -9.38
CA TYR A 204 1.51 -15.91 -9.28
C TYR A 204 1.74 -15.39 -7.86
N VAL A 205 0.71 -14.81 -7.23
CA VAL A 205 0.80 -14.28 -5.86
C VAL A 205 1.04 -15.42 -4.85
N ILE A 206 0.36 -16.56 -5.02
CA ILE A 206 0.52 -17.73 -4.14
C ILE A 206 1.95 -18.25 -4.20
N ALA A 207 2.47 -18.51 -5.40
CA ALA A 207 3.82 -19.07 -5.55
C ALA A 207 4.89 -18.19 -4.92
N ARG A 208 4.72 -16.86 -4.99
CA ARG A 208 5.70 -15.92 -4.48
C ARG A 208 5.57 -15.61 -2.99
N HIS A 209 4.35 -15.55 -2.46
CA HIS A 209 4.09 -14.99 -1.12
C HIS A 209 3.38 -15.95 -0.15
N PHE A 210 2.88 -17.07 -0.67
CA PHE A 210 2.18 -18.11 0.09
C PHE A 210 2.64 -19.51 -0.35
N PRO A 211 3.96 -19.78 -0.46
CA PRO A 211 4.45 -21.03 -1.06
C PRO A 211 4.00 -22.28 -0.28
N HIS A 212 3.67 -22.15 1.01
CA HIS A 212 3.11 -23.24 1.82
C HIS A 212 1.70 -23.67 1.40
N LEU A 213 1.04 -22.91 0.51
CA LEU A 213 -0.25 -23.26 -0.08
C LEU A 213 -0.10 -24.00 -1.42
N GLU A 214 1.11 -24.09 -1.98
CA GLU A 214 1.34 -24.82 -3.22
C GLU A 214 0.97 -26.30 -3.06
N GLY A 215 0.35 -26.87 -4.10
CA GLY A 215 -0.11 -28.26 -4.10
C GLY A 215 -1.36 -28.55 -3.27
N GLN A 216 -1.87 -27.60 -2.49
CA GLN A 216 -3.12 -27.78 -1.74
C GLN A 216 -4.34 -27.68 -2.67
N ALA A 217 -5.31 -28.58 -2.50
CA ALA A 217 -6.51 -28.63 -3.34
C ALA A 217 -7.40 -27.38 -3.20
N ASP A 218 -7.41 -26.77 -2.02
CA ASP A 218 -8.18 -25.57 -1.65
C ASP A 218 -7.30 -24.31 -1.59
N ARG A 219 -6.16 -24.27 -2.31
CA ARG A 219 -5.15 -23.20 -2.22
C ARG A 219 -5.70 -21.79 -2.40
N HIS A 220 -6.65 -21.58 -3.33
CA HIS A 220 -7.23 -20.25 -3.58
C HIS A 220 -8.14 -19.80 -2.44
N ALA A 221 -8.87 -20.73 -1.81
CA ALA A 221 -9.68 -20.43 -0.62
C ALA A 221 -8.77 -20.11 0.58
N ARG A 222 -7.71 -20.88 0.80
CA ARG A 222 -6.72 -20.60 1.86
C ARG A 222 -6.00 -19.28 1.66
N PHE A 223 -5.63 -18.98 0.40
CA PHE A 223 -5.05 -17.70 0.01
C PHE A 223 -5.97 -16.54 0.42
N PHE A 224 -7.26 -16.59 0.04
CA PHE A 224 -8.22 -15.57 0.46
C PHE A 224 -8.35 -15.47 1.99
N GLY A 225 -8.36 -16.61 2.69
CA GLY A 225 -8.36 -16.65 4.17
C GLY A 225 -7.18 -15.92 4.80
N GLU A 226 -5.97 -16.09 4.25
CA GLU A 226 -4.80 -15.34 4.73
C GLU A 226 -4.84 -13.85 4.39
N VAL A 227 -5.32 -13.48 3.20
CA VAL A 227 -5.52 -12.07 2.83
C VAL A 227 -6.52 -11.40 3.78
N ALA A 228 -7.63 -12.07 4.10
CA ALA A 228 -8.63 -11.60 5.05
C ALA A 228 -8.04 -11.43 6.45
N ALA A 229 -7.29 -12.41 6.95
CA ALA A 229 -6.64 -12.35 8.25
C ALA A 229 -5.59 -11.23 8.33
N ARG A 230 -4.76 -11.06 7.30
CA ARG A 230 -3.75 -9.98 7.23
C ARG A 230 -4.41 -8.60 7.20
N THR A 231 -5.50 -8.45 6.45
CA THR A 231 -6.28 -7.20 6.39
C THR A 231 -6.92 -6.88 7.75
N ALA A 232 -7.51 -7.87 8.42
CA ALA A 232 -8.09 -7.70 9.76
C ALA A 232 -7.04 -7.22 10.77
N ARG A 233 -5.85 -7.83 10.75
CA ARG A 233 -4.72 -7.40 11.60
C ARG A 233 -4.28 -5.98 11.29
N LEU A 234 -4.16 -5.63 10.00
CA LEU A 234 -3.78 -4.29 9.57
C LEU A 234 -4.79 -3.23 10.09
N MET A 235 -6.09 -3.50 9.95
CA MET A 235 -7.12 -2.60 10.47
C MET A 235 -7.00 -2.45 11.99
N ALA A 236 -6.80 -3.54 12.72
CA ALA A 236 -6.60 -3.47 14.17
C ALA A 236 -5.36 -2.64 14.56
N HIS A 237 -4.25 -2.76 13.82
CA HIS A 237 -3.06 -1.94 14.02
C HIS A 237 -3.36 -0.45 13.82
N TRP A 238 -4.02 -0.09 12.73
CA TRP A 238 -4.39 1.30 12.45
C TRP A 238 -5.27 1.88 13.56
N GLN A 239 -6.25 1.11 14.03
CA GLN A 239 -7.11 1.52 15.14
C GLN A 239 -6.33 1.71 16.45
N ALA A 240 -5.42 0.79 16.77
CA ALA A 240 -4.65 0.85 18.01
C ALA A 240 -3.65 2.04 18.08
N VAL A 241 -3.21 2.56 16.93
CA VAL A 241 -2.28 3.71 16.87
C VAL A 241 -2.94 5.02 16.45
N GLY A 242 -4.25 5.01 16.22
CA GLY A 242 -4.98 6.21 15.80
C GLY A 242 -4.64 6.69 14.39
N PHE A 243 -4.27 5.79 13.49
CA PHE A 243 -3.97 6.11 12.09
C PHE A 243 -5.24 6.07 11.23
N ALA A 244 -5.50 7.17 10.51
CA ALA A 244 -6.53 7.25 9.50
C ALA A 244 -5.90 7.33 8.09
N HIS A 245 -6.24 6.39 7.21
CA HIS A 245 -5.70 6.27 5.85
C HIS A 245 -6.30 7.31 4.89
N GLY A 246 -7.60 7.56 4.99
CA GLY A 246 -8.32 8.59 4.22
C GLY A 246 -8.74 8.21 2.80
N VAL A 247 -8.14 7.17 2.19
CA VAL A 247 -8.51 6.67 0.85
C VAL A 247 -8.40 5.15 0.78
N MET A 248 -9.33 4.45 1.42
CA MET A 248 -9.36 2.97 1.41
C MET A 248 -10.18 2.43 0.22
N ASN A 249 -9.85 2.90 -0.98
CA ASN A 249 -10.37 2.30 -2.20
C ASN A 249 -9.76 0.89 -2.38
N THR A 250 -10.42 0.00 -3.11
CA THR A 250 -9.90 -1.36 -3.32
C THR A 250 -8.59 -1.38 -4.12
N ASP A 251 -8.34 -0.36 -4.94
CA ASP A 251 -7.04 -0.15 -5.61
C ASP A 251 -5.92 0.33 -4.67
N ASN A 252 -6.20 0.61 -3.40
CA ASN A 252 -5.21 0.92 -2.37
C ASN A 252 -5.07 -0.21 -1.33
N MET A 253 -5.81 -1.31 -1.49
CA MET A 253 -5.70 -2.47 -0.61
C MET A 253 -4.64 -3.43 -1.15
N SER A 254 -3.50 -3.51 -0.46
CA SER A 254 -2.44 -4.47 -0.79
C SER A 254 -2.93 -5.91 -0.61
N ILE A 255 -2.61 -6.79 -1.56
CA ILE A 255 -2.92 -8.22 -1.45
C ILE A 255 -2.20 -8.90 -0.27
N LEU A 256 -1.13 -8.27 0.25
CA LEU A 256 -0.33 -8.80 1.35
C LEU A 256 -0.69 -8.20 2.71
N GLY A 257 -1.69 -7.31 2.78
CA GLY A 257 -2.07 -6.62 4.03
C GLY A 257 -1.04 -5.59 4.48
N LEU A 258 -0.44 -4.85 3.54
CA LEU A 258 0.46 -3.73 3.81
C LEU A 258 -0.32 -2.41 3.80
N THR A 259 0.08 -1.46 4.65
CA THR A 259 -0.27 -0.05 4.46
C THR A 259 0.33 0.44 3.15
N PHE A 260 -0.49 1.05 2.28
CA PHE A 260 -0.16 1.26 0.87
C PHE A 260 -0.80 2.53 0.32
N ASP A 261 -0.04 3.30 -0.47
CA ASP A 261 -0.45 4.57 -1.11
C ASP A 261 -0.87 5.68 -0.12
N TYR A 262 0.14 6.28 0.50
CA TYR A 262 -0.02 7.39 1.44
C TYR A 262 -0.40 8.69 0.74
N GLY A 263 -1.69 9.02 0.75
CA GLY A 263 -2.21 10.30 0.29
C GLY A 263 -2.60 11.23 1.45
N PRO A 264 -3.90 11.51 1.64
CA PRO A 264 -4.39 12.37 2.70
C PRO A 264 -4.58 11.60 4.02
N PHE A 265 -3.55 10.89 4.48
CA PHE A 265 -3.55 10.21 5.77
C PHE A 265 -3.39 11.21 6.94
N GLY A 266 -3.76 10.78 8.14
CA GLY A 266 -3.47 11.50 9.38
C GLY A 266 -3.37 10.57 10.58
N PHE A 267 -2.43 10.85 11.48
CA PHE A 267 -2.45 10.32 12.84
C PHE A 267 -3.29 11.25 13.71
N MET A 268 -4.20 10.69 14.51
CA MET A 268 -4.97 11.47 15.45
C MET A 268 -4.07 12.07 16.53
N GLU A 269 -4.01 13.39 16.61
CA GLU A 269 -3.39 14.08 17.75
C GLU A 269 -4.26 13.98 19.00
N ARG A 270 -5.58 14.09 18.80
CA ARG A 270 -6.60 13.90 19.83
C ARG A 270 -7.54 12.80 19.39
N TYR A 271 -7.93 11.94 20.33
CA TYR A 271 -8.89 10.89 20.05
C TYR A 271 -10.25 11.47 19.64
N ASP A 272 -10.57 11.31 18.36
CA ASP A 272 -11.88 11.61 17.78
C ASP A 272 -12.25 10.43 16.86
N PRO A 273 -13.15 9.52 17.28
CA PRO A 273 -13.49 8.37 16.45
C PRO A 273 -14.06 8.78 15.09
N ALA A 274 -14.69 9.96 14.99
CA ALA A 274 -15.25 10.49 13.76
C ALA A 274 -14.25 11.27 12.89
N PHE A 275 -12.95 11.23 13.23
CA PHE A 275 -11.91 11.95 12.48
C PHE A 275 -11.88 11.54 11.00
N ILE A 276 -11.97 12.55 10.13
CA ILE A 276 -11.86 12.43 8.67
C ILE A 276 -10.59 13.18 8.25
N CYS A 277 -9.55 12.44 7.86
CA CYS A 277 -8.28 13.02 7.42
C CYS A 277 -8.29 13.51 5.96
N ASN A 278 -9.21 13.00 5.15
CA ASN A 278 -9.34 13.37 3.74
C ASN A 278 -10.41 14.44 3.53
N HIS A 279 -9.97 15.64 3.14
CA HIS A 279 -10.88 16.78 2.87
C HIS A 279 -11.87 16.52 1.72
N SER A 280 -11.57 15.56 0.82
CA SER A 280 -12.49 15.15 -0.25
C SER A 280 -13.55 14.14 0.21
N ASP A 281 -13.40 13.54 1.40
CA ASP A 281 -14.34 12.57 1.97
C ASP A 281 -15.44 13.28 2.78
N THR A 282 -16.27 14.06 2.09
CA THR A 282 -17.35 14.84 2.72
C THR A 282 -18.41 13.98 3.41
N GLY A 283 -18.56 12.72 2.99
CA GLY A 283 -19.48 11.74 3.58
C GLY A 283 -18.89 10.94 4.74
N GLY A 284 -17.58 11.07 5.02
CA GLY A 284 -16.90 10.33 6.07
C GLY A 284 -16.86 8.82 5.84
N ARG A 285 -16.83 8.37 4.57
CA ARG A 285 -16.74 6.95 4.20
C ARG A 285 -15.49 6.31 4.80
N TYR A 286 -14.39 7.04 4.84
CA TYR A 286 -13.08 6.62 5.34
C TYR A 286 -12.73 7.30 6.67
N ALA A 287 -13.74 7.74 7.43
CA ALA A 287 -13.55 8.20 8.80
C ALA A 287 -12.85 7.11 9.64
N PHE A 288 -12.12 7.51 10.68
CA PHE A 288 -11.31 6.60 11.48
C PHE A 288 -12.09 5.37 12.00
N TYR A 289 -13.28 5.56 12.57
CA TYR A 289 -14.12 4.47 13.06
C TYR A 289 -14.67 3.53 11.96
N GLN A 290 -14.75 4.00 10.71
CA GLN A 290 -15.29 3.24 9.57
C GLN A 290 -14.26 2.26 8.99
N GLN A 291 -12.96 2.50 9.19
CA GLN A 291 -11.90 1.72 8.54
C GLN A 291 -12.04 0.19 8.73
N PRO A 292 -12.41 -0.36 9.91
CA PRO A 292 -12.59 -1.80 10.07
C PRO A 292 -13.72 -2.36 9.19
N GLN A 293 -14.85 -1.63 9.08
CA GLN A 293 -15.98 -2.04 8.24
C GLN A 293 -15.65 -1.89 6.76
N ILE A 294 -14.94 -0.83 6.37
CA ILE A 294 -14.45 -0.65 5.01
C ILE A 294 -13.44 -1.74 4.63
N GLY A 295 -12.57 -2.16 5.54
CA GLY A 295 -11.68 -3.30 5.33
C GLY A 295 -12.44 -4.57 4.99
N GLN A 296 -13.53 -4.87 5.71
CA GLN A 296 -14.40 -6.00 5.41
C GLN A 296 -15.12 -5.84 4.06
N TRP A 297 -15.64 -4.64 3.77
CA TRP A 297 -16.29 -4.35 2.50
C TRP A 297 -15.34 -4.52 1.31
N ASN A 298 -14.09 -4.07 1.44
CA ASN A 298 -13.07 -4.24 0.41
C ASN A 298 -12.69 -5.73 0.24
N LEU A 299 -12.67 -6.52 1.31
CA LEU A 299 -12.49 -7.98 1.22
C LEU A 299 -13.67 -8.65 0.50
N ALA A 300 -14.90 -8.16 0.69
CA ALA A 300 -16.06 -8.66 -0.04
C ALA A 300 -15.95 -8.36 -1.55
N ALA A 301 -15.42 -7.20 -1.94
CA ALA A 301 -15.13 -6.88 -3.34
C ALA A 301 -14.04 -7.82 -3.92
N LEU A 302 -12.99 -8.12 -3.15
CA LEU A 302 -11.99 -9.12 -3.55
C LEU A 302 -12.60 -10.54 -3.65
N ALA A 303 -13.44 -10.94 -2.69
CA ALA A 303 -14.12 -12.22 -2.70
C ALA A 303 -14.95 -12.38 -3.97
N GLN A 304 -15.72 -11.35 -4.34
CA GLN A 304 -16.46 -11.32 -5.60
C GLN A 304 -15.54 -11.59 -6.80
N ALA A 305 -14.37 -10.93 -6.86
CA ALA A 305 -13.39 -11.13 -7.92
C ALA A 305 -12.79 -12.55 -7.95
N LEU A 306 -12.81 -13.28 -6.83
CA LEU A 306 -12.29 -14.64 -6.70
C LEU A 306 -13.35 -15.73 -6.91
N THR A 307 -14.62 -15.38 -7.14
CA THR A 307 -15.71 -16.34 -7.40
C THR A 307 -15.47 -17.31 -8.57
N PRO A 308 -14.68 -16.97 -9.63
CA PRO A 308 -14.34 -17.96 -10.65
C PRO A 308 -13.40 -19.08 -10.15
N LEU A 309 -12.72 -18.89 -9.02
CA LEU A 309 -11.75 -19.83 -8.44
C LEU A 309 -12.28 -20.53 -7.18
N VAL A 310 -13.17 -19.89 -6.43
CA VAL A 310 -13.66 -20.37 -5.13
C VAL A 310 -15.17 -20.22 -5.07
N ALA A 311 -15.87 -21.26 -4.61
CA ALA A 311 -17.32 -21.22 -4.42
C ALA A 311 -17.73 -20.07 -3.47
N ALA A 312 -18.80 -19.36 -3.82
CA ALA A 312 -19.28 -18.18 -3.08
C ALA A 312 -19.55 -18.49 -1.60
N ASP A 313 -20.15 -19.63 -1.28
CA ASP A 313 -20.42 -20.04 0.11
C ASP A 313 -19.12 -20.14 0.93
N LYS A 314 -18.04 -20.64 0.32
CA LYS A 314 -16.75 -20.76 1.00
C LYS A 314 -16.09 -19.40 1.22
N LEU A 315 -16.23 -18.48 0.25
CA LEU A 315 -15.74 -17.11 0.38
C LEU A 315 -16.49 -16.35 1.49
N ASN A 316 -17.82 -16.52 1.57
CA ASN A 316 -18.64 -15.94 2.62
C ASN A 316 -18.28 -16.48 4.01
N GLU A 317 -18.11 -17.81 4.13
CA GLU A 317 -17.64 -18.43 5.39
C GLU A 317 -16.31 -17.83 5.88
N ILE A 318 -15.38 -17.55 4.97
CA ILE A 318 -14.10 -16.91 5.30
C ILE A 318 -14.30 -15.44 5.72
N LEU A 319 -15.17 -14.70 5.01
CA LEU A 319 -15.49 -13.30 5.33
C LEU A 319 -16.14 -13.14 6.71
N ASP A 320 -16.97 -14.11 7.12
CA ASP A 320 -17.61 -14.10 8.44
C ASP A 320 -16.58 -14.17 9.59
N GLY A 321 -15.42 -14.79 9.33
CA GLY A 321 -14.30 -14.84 10.28
C GLY A 321 -13.52 -13.52 10.45
N TYR A 322 -13.71 -12.54 9.57
CA TYR A 322 -12.97 -11.27 9.60
C TYR A 322 -13.15 -10.51 10.93
N GLY A 323 -14.39 -10.39 11.39
CA GLY A 323 -14.71 -9.62 12.60
C GLY A 323 -14.03 -10.22 13.84
N GLN A 324 -14.04 -11.55 13.95
CA GLN A 324 -13.36 -12.26 15.03
C GLN A 324 -11.84 -12.02 15.00
N ALA A 325 -11.22 -12.11 13.83
CA ALA A 325 -9.78 -11.88 13.67
C ALA A 325 -9.38 -10.43 14.01
N TYR A 326 -10.20 -9.46 13.57
CA TYR A 326 -9.99 -8.04 13.86
C TYR A 326 -10.07 -7.76 15.37
N TRP A 327 -11.14 -8.18 16.04
CA TRP A 327 -11.32 -7.93 17.47
C TRP A 327 -10.27 -8.65 18.32
N ALA A 328 -9.92 -9.90 17.98
CA ALA A 328 -8.85 -10.62 18.66
C ALA A 328 -7.51 -9.84 18.61
N GLN A 329 -7.15 -9.33 17.43
CA GLN A 329 -5.93 -8.52 17.27
C GLN A 329 -6.03 -7.18 18.00
N LEU A 330 -7.14 -6.45 17.88
CA LEU A 330 -7.30 -5.15 18.52
C LEU A 330 -7.24 -5.28 20.05
N THR A 331 -7.92 -6.26 20.63
CA THR A 331 -7.87 -6.53 22.06
C THR A 331 -6.45 -6.84 22.51
N ALA A 332 -5.70 -7.66 21.78
CA ALA A 332 -4.30 -7.94 22.09
C ALA A 332 -3.42 -6.67 22.07
N LEU A 333 -3.59 -5.81 21.06
CA LEU A 333 -2.85 -4.55 20.94
C LEU A 333 -3.21 -3.56 22.06
N MET A 334 -4.49 -3.41 22.38
CA MET A 334 -4.95 -2.51 23.45
C MET A 334 -4.46 -2.99 24.81
N ARG A 335 -4.48 -4.30 25.07
CA ARG A 335 -3.90 -4.89 26.29
C ARG A 335 -2.42 -4.56 26.44
N GLN A 336 -1.64 -4.72 25.37
CA GLN A 336 -0.22 -4.37 25.37
C GLN A 336 -0.01 -2.88 25.69
N LYS A 337 -0.80 -1.99 25.10
CA LYS A 337 -0.73 -0.54 25.35
C LYS A 337 -1.11 -0.16 26.79
N LEU A 338 -2.02 -0.91 27.41
CA LEU A 338 -2.45 -0.72 28.80
C LEU A 338 -1.54 -1.43 29.82
N GLY A 339 -0.55 -2.22 29.37
CA GLY A 339 0.32 -3.00 30.25
C GLY A 339 -0.35 -4.24 30.87
N LEU A 340 -1.42 -4.75 30.26
CA LEU A 340 -2.17 -5.91 30.76
C LEU A 340 -1.51 -7.24 30.33
N LEU A 341 -0.77 -7.85 31.26
CA LEU A 341 0.04 -9.05 31.00
C LEU A 341 -0.80 -10.32 30.76
N GLN A 342 -1.99 -10.40 31.33
CA GLN A 342 -2.89 -11.55 31.23
C GLN A 342 -4.17 -11.19 30.49
N SER A 343 -4.77 -12.15 29.78
CA SER A 343 -6.05 -11.94 29.09
C SER A 343 -7.17 -12.17 30.07
N GLN A 344 -8.10 -11.23 30.14
CA GLN A 344 -9.30 -11.34 30.94
C GLN A 344 -10.53 -11.01 30.09
N GLU A 345 -11.67 -11.55 30.50
CA GLU A 345 -12.97 -11.09 30.00
C GLU A 345 -13.15 -9.62 30.44
N GLY A 346 -13.60 -8.74 29.55
CA GLY A 346 -13.72 -7.30 29.86
C GLY A 346 -12.56 -6.41 29.39
N ASP A 347 -11.47 -6.97 28.87
CA ASP A 347 -10.26 -6.19 28.49
C ASP A 347 -10.54 -5.14 27.41
N ILE A 348 -11.41 -5.47 26.44
CA ILE A 348 -11.76 -4.55 25.35
C ILE A 348 -12.73 -3.47 25.82
N GLU A 349 -13.62 -3.80 26.75
CA GLU A 349 -14.54 -2.88 27.41
C GLU A 349 -13.77 -1.86 28.27
N LEU A 350 -12.74 -2.30 28.98
CA LEU A 350 -11.83 -1.42 29.72
C LEU A 350 -11.11 -0.43 28.79
N ALA A 351 -10.59 -0.92 27.66
CA ALA A 351 -9.98 -0.06 26.65
C ALA A 351 -11.00 0.93 26.06
N GLY A 352 -12.22 0.46 25.78
CA GLY A 352 -13.33 1.30 25.31
C GLY A 352 -13.69 2.42 26.29
N ALA A 353 -13.80 2.11 27.59
CA ALA A 353 -14.09 3.09 28.62
C ALA A 353 -13.01 4.19 28.70
N LEU A 354 -11.73 3.83 28.54
CA LEU A 354 -10.65 4.82 28.44
C LEU A 354 -10.82 5.74 27.22
N LEU A 355 -11.09 5.16 26.05
CA LEU A 355 -11.30 5.91 24.81
C LEU A 355 -12.51 6.86 24.92
N ASP A 356 -13.59 6.42 25.56
CA ASP A 356 -14.76 7.27 25.84
C ASP A 356 -14.42 8.43 26.78
N MET A 357 -13.62 8.20 27.82
CA MET A 357 -13.11 9.28 28.68
C MET A 357 -12.26 10.29 27.91
N MET A 358 -11.37 9.83 27.02
CA MET A 358 -10.55 10.71 26.17
C MET A 358 -11.40 11.57 25.23
N ARG A 359 -12.47 10.98 24.68
CA ARG A 359 -13.45 11.71 23.85
C ARG A 359 -14.20 12.77 24.67
N ALA A 360 -14.65 12.40 25.87
CA ALA A 360 -15.43 13.26 26.78
C ALA A 360 -14.63 14.41 27.37
N ALA A 361 -13.32 14.26 27.59
CA ALA A 361 -12.39 15.30 28.07
C ALA A 361 -12.17 16.47 27.08
N ARG A 362 -13.14 16.73 26.19
CA ARG A 362 -13.16 17.87 25.27
C ARG A 362 -13.34 19.14 26.10
N PRO A 363 -12.38 20.08 26.12
CA PRO A 363 -12.70 21.40 26.62
C PRO A 363 -13.84 21.96 25.76
N VAL A 364 -14.93 22.33 26.42
CA VAL A 364 -15.96 23.17 25.82
C VAL A 364 -15.26 24.51 25.60
N HIS A 365 -15.03 24.87 24.32
CA HIS A 365 -14.59 26.17 23.77
C HIS A 365 -13.25 26.19 23.01
N GLY A 366 -13.33 26.70 21.78
CA GLY A 366 -12.23 27.08 20.88
C GLY A 366 -12.68 26.94 19.41
N PRO A 367 -12.74 28.01 18.60
CA PRO A 367 -13.31 27.98 17.26
C PRO A 367 -12.49 27.05 16.34
N ARG A 368 -13.18 26.34 15.44
CA ARG A 368 -12.55 25.68 14.30
C ARG A 368 -11.99 26.79 13.41
N HIS A 369 -10.68 27.02 13.46
CA HIS A 369 -10.04 27.85 12.45
C HIS A 369 -10.15 27.12 11.11
N LEU A 370 -10.81 27.82 10.17
CA LEU A 370 -11.09 27.43 8.79
C LEU A 370 -9.81 27.23 7.98
#